data_AF-A0A950FGQ3-F1
#
_entry.id   AF-A0A950FGQ3-F1
#
_cell.length_a   1.000
_cell.length_b   1.000
_cell.length_c   1.000
_cell.angle_alpha   90.00
_cell.angle_beta   90.00
_cell.angle_gamma   90.00
#
_symmetry.space_group_name_H-M   'P 1'
#
loop_
_entity.id
_entity.type
_entity.pdbx_description
1 polymer ?
#
loop_
_entity_poly.entity_id
_entity_poly.type
_entity_poly.pdbx_seq_one_letter_code
_entity_poly.pdbx_strand_id
1 'polypeptide(L)'
;MKRLAPLWLSLFALCSNAAASPINGVYALGNPGQPMPQAVLENRNVDGIALRYFWSALEPRDGVFNWSKLDSDIAEATTHGKKVSLSVLPGVATPPWVYEAGAAQFSFFWTQSWGERPCARISIPIPWDPIYLSKWEGFVRELGRRYNRDPTLAIIKITGINSEAAELILPRFGGPGRFTGWGRIGCPGSDDVANWQRAGYTRAKIERAWENIADVFAHSFPDKQLDFMVVPRGLPSIDSLGNVIPHANGDAIAVQDLMSWGIKRFGKRFILQNNGLSAFSDMDELAALSTRTTVGHQMLWSVTADPHCRMNNRVAPCNPGEVLEKAINRGINGNASFLEIYTKDIANPDLENQIKSAHLALALNGSRR
;
A
#
# COMPACT_ATOMS: atom_id res chain seq x y z
N MET A 1 68.63 -16.81 -13.72
CA MET A 1 67.50 -15.89 -13.45
C MET A 1 66.21 -16.51 -13.98
N LYS A 2 65.37 -17.09 -13.11
CA LYS A 2 63.99 -17.49 -13.44
C LYS A 2 63.10 -16.84 -12.38
N ARG A 3 62.23 -15.92 -12.81
CA ARG A 3 61.30 -15.18 -11.94
C ARG A 3 60.14 -16.11 -11.54
N LEU A 4 59.88 -16.21 -10.25
CA LEU A 4 58.64 -16.77 -9.70
C LEU A 4 57.53 -15.72 -9.81
N ALA A 5 56.38 -16.09 -10.35
CA ALA A 5 55.17 -15.27 -10.37
C ALA A 5 54.33 -15.55 -9.10
N PRO A 6 53.67 -14.55 -8.50
CA PRO A 6 52.82 -14.77 -7.32
C PRO A 6 51.42 -15.23 -7.75
N LEU A 7 50.93 -16.33 -7.15
CA LEU A 7 49.52 -16.70 -7.21
C LEU A 7 48.70 -15.71 -6.38
N TRP A 8 47.76 -15.02 -7.02
CA TRP A 8 46.69 -14.30 -6.34
C TRP A 8 45.53 -15.27 -6.08
N LEU A 9 45.26 -15.56 -4.80
CA LEU A 9 43.99 -16.19 -4.40
C LEU A 9 42.89 -15.13 -4.47
N SER A 10 42.04 -15.22 -5.48
CA SER A 10 40.77 -14.49 -5.52
C SER A 10 39.80 -15.13 -4.52
N LEU A 11 39.59 -14.48 -3.37
CA LEU A 11 38.44 -14.77 -2.52
C LEU A 11 37.18 -14.35 -3.28
N PHE A 12 36.48 -15.30 -3.88
CA PHE A 12 35.08 -15.10 -4.23
C PHE A 12 34.29 -15.03 -2.91
N ALA A 13 33.86 -13.83 -2.54
CA ALA A 13 32.84 -13.66 -1.53
C ALA A 13 31.57 -14.37 -2.03
N LEU A 14 31.25 -15.50 -1.41
CA LEU A 14 29.94 -16.13 -1.56
C LEU A 14 28.90 -15.15 -1.02
N CYS A 15 28.25 -14.39 -1.91
CA CYS A 15 26.97 -13.78 -1.59
C CYS A 15 26.01 -14.92 -1.28
N SER A 16 25.84 -15.22 0.01
CA SER A 16 24.76 -16.07 0.46
C SER A 16 23.46 -15.35 0.10
N ASN A 17 22.78 -15.81 -0.96
CA ASN A 17 21.37 -15.51 -1.18
C ASN A 17 20.60 -16.12 0.00
N ALA A 18 20.54 -15.41 1.13
CA ALA A 18 19.54 -15.69 2.14
C ALA A 18 18.19 -15.54 1.45
N ALA A 19 17.45 -16.63 1.32
CA ALA A 19 16.08 -16.56 0.84
C ALA A 19 15.33 -15.55 1.71
N ALA A 20 14.67 -14.56 1.09
CA ALA A 20 13.89 -13.58 1.84
C ALA A 20 12.92 -14.31 2.78
N SER A 21 12.94 -13.94 4.06
CA SER A 21 12.06 -14.56 5.06
C SER A 21 10.62 -14.58 4.57
N PRO A 22 9.87 -15.70 4.74
CA PRO A 22 8.50 -15.77 4.28
C PRO A 22 7.68 -14.63 4.89
N ILE A 23 6.91 -13.95 4.04
CA ILE A 23 5.99 -12.88 4.46
C ILE A 23 4.69 -13.54 4.89
N ASN A 24 4.55 -13.72 6.19
CA ASN A 24 3.36 -14.29 6.80
C ASN A 24 3.06 -13.64 8.15
N GLY A 25 1.83 -13.83 8.62
CA GLY A 25 1.42 -13.48 9.98
C GLY A 25 0.59 -12.20 10.09
N VAL A 26 0.46 -11.71 11.32
CA VAL A 26 -0.31 -10.50 11.64
C VAL A 26 0.60 -9.28 11.64
N TYR A 27 0.23 -8.27 10.86
CA TYR A 27 0.92 -6.99 10.81
C TYR A 27 0.06 -5.91 11.47
N ALA A 28 0.63 -5.13 12.38
CA ALA A 28 -0.08 -4.02 12.99
C ALA A 28 -0.09 -2.80 12.07
N LEU A 29 -1.28 -2.35 11.67
CA LEU A 29 -1.47 -1.19 10.79
C LEU A 29 -1.35 0.11 11.59
N GLY A 30 -0.25 0.83 11.33
CA GLY A 30 0.06 2.11 11.95
C GLY A 30 -0.77 3.27 11.43
N ASN A 31 -0.84 4.33 12.23
CA ASN A 31 -1.29 5.63 11.73
C ASN A 31 -0.13 6.35 11.02
N PRO A 32 -0.40 7.12 9.95
CA PRO A 32 0.65 7.84 9.23
C PRO A 32 1.49 8.73 10.15
N GLY A 33 2.82 8.54 10.13
CA GLY A 33 3.77 9.34 10.89
C GLY A 33 3.63 9.23 12.42
N GLN A 34 2.94 8.21 12.94
CA GLN A 34 2.81 7.96 14.37
C GLN A 34 3.60 6.71 14.78
N PRO A 35 4.26 6.72 15.97
CA PRO A 35 4.97 5.54 16.44
C PRO A 35 3.97 4.42 16.77
N MET A 36 4.46 3.18 16.76
CA MET A 36 3.64 2.05 17.23
C MET A 36 3.49 2.09 18.76
N PRO A 37 2.29 1.82 19.30
CA PRO A 37 2.13 1.67 20.74
C PRO A 37 2.99 0.51 21.28
N GLN A 38 3.59 0.68 22.47
CA GLN A 38 4.42 -0.38 23.08
C GLN A 38 3.65 -1.70 23.27
N ALA A 39 2.39 -1.64 23.68
CA ALA A 39 1.53 -2.82 23.80
C ALA A 39 1.38 -3.62 22.48
N VAL A 40 1.51 -2.95 21.32
CA VAL A 40 1.51 -3.61 20.00
C VAL A 40 2.86 -4.26 19.71
N LEU A 41 3.96 -3.55 20.01
CA LEU A 41 5.33 -4.06 19.82
C LEU A 41 5.63 -5.25 20.73
N GLU A 42 5.08 -5.28 21.94
CA GLU A 42 5.24 -6.38 22.90
C GLU A 42 4.30 -7.57 22.63
N ASN A 43 3.26 -7.39 21.80
CA ASN A 43 2.30 -8.45 21.52
C ASN A 43 2.95 -9.59 20.72
N ARG A 44 2.97 -10.79 21.31
CA ARG A 44 3.58 -11.98 20.71
C ARG A 44 2.81 -12.55 19.51
N ASN A 45 1.54 -12.18 19.38
CA ASN A 45 0.69 -12.57 18.25
C ASN A 45 0.78 -11.58 17.07
N VAL A 46 1.74 -10.63 17.10
CA VAL A 46 2.02 -9.69 16.03
C VAL A 46 3.39 -10.00 15.45
N ASP A 47 3.44 -10.34 14.17
CA ASP A 47 4.65 -10.75 13.46
C ASP A 47 5.38 -9.57 12.80
N GLY A 48 4.64 -8.49 12.51
CA GLY A 48 5.19 -7.30 11.90
C GLY A 48 4.36 -6.05 12.15
N ILE A 49 4.85 -4.94 11.62
CA ILE A 49 4.19 -3.64 11.69
C ILE A 49 4.15 -3.02 10.29
N ALA A 50 3.05 -2.36 9.95
CA ALA A 50 2.91 -1.61 8.70
C ALA A 50 3.08 -0.11 8.99
N LEU A 51 4.26 0.39 8.66
CA LEU A 51 4.63 1.80 8.79
C LEU A 51 4.13 2.61 7.59
N ARG A 52 3.60 3.79 7.88
CA ARG A 52 3.00 4.69 6.90
C ARG A 52 3.56 6.07 7.08
N TYR A 53 4.05 6.66 5.99
CA TYR A 53 4.68 7.97 6.01
C TYR A 53 4.16 8.83 4.87
N PHE A 54 4.24 10.14 5.05
CA PHE A 54 3.96 11.13 4.02
C PHE A 54 5.26 11.54 3.35
N TRP A 55 5.26 11.69 2.02
CA TRP A 55 6.44 12.14 1.29
C TRP A 55 6.90 13.51 1.78
N SER A 56 5.98 14.46 1.96
CA SER A 56 6.25 15.79 2.54
C SER A 56 6.92 15.78 3.92
N ALA A 57 6.74 14.73 4.71
CA ALA A 57 7.41 14.59 6.00
C ALA A 57 8.84 14.04 5.87
N LEU A 58 9.08 13.15 4.90
CA LEU A 58 10.38 12.51 4.69
C LEU A 58 11.31 13.33 3.79
N GLU A 59 10.76 14.18 2.90
CA GLU A 59 11.51 15.09 2.03
C GLU A 59 10.86 16.49 2.04
N PRO A 60 11.02 17.25 3.13
CA PRO A 60 10.41 18.58 3.27
C PRO A 60 10.90 19.61 2.24
N ARG A 61 12.08 19.42 1.65
CA ARG A 61 12.63 20.22 0.53
C ARG A 61 13.33 19.28 -0.44
N ASP A 62 13.42 19.67 -1.70
CA ASP A 62 14.10 18.90 -2.76
C ASP A 62 15.51 18.44 -2.33
N GLY A 63 15.70 17.12 -2.22
CA GLY A 63 16.96 16.50 -1.79
C GLY A 63 17.31 16.65 -0.30
N VAL A 64 16.45 17.24 0.52
CA VAL A 64 16.63 17.38 1.97
C VAL A 64 15.73 16.39 2.68
N PHE A 65 16.31 15.29 3.14
CA PHE A 65 15.56 14.20 3.75
C PHE A 65 15.56 14.26 5.27
N ASN A 66 14.42 13.91 5.87
CA ASN A 66 14.27 13.71 7.32
C ASN A 66 13.90 12.24 7.61
N TRP A 67 14.92 11.44 7.90
CA TRP A 67 14.78 10.01 8.18
C TRP A 67 14.55 9.66 9.65
N SER A 68 14.74 10.64 10.56
CA SER A 68 14.86 10.42 12.00
C SER A 68 13.74 9.55 12.59
N LYS A 69 12.49 9.85 12.23
CA LYS A 69 11.33 9.12 12.74
C LYS A 69 11.26 7.69 12.17
N LEU A 70 11.47 7.54 10.86
CA LEU A 70 11.44 6.22 10.21
C LEU A 70 12.57 5.33 10.73
N ASP A 71 13.76 5.89 10.96
CA ASP A 71 14.87 5.19 11.58
C ASP A 71 14.51 4.70 12.99
N SER A 72 13.91 5.57 13.80
CA SER A 72 13.47 5.22 15.16
C SER A 72 12.44 4.10 15.14
N ASP A 73 11.43 4.17 14.27
CA ASP A 73 10.38 3.15 14.19
C ASP A 73 10.92 1.79 13.71
N ILE A 74 11.88 1.78 12.77
CA ILE A 74 12.55 0.55 12.31
C ILE A 74 13.46 -0.03 13.41
N ALA A 75 14.14 0.83 14.18
CA ALA A 75 14.95 0.39 15.31
C ALA A 75 14.11 -0.24 16.43
N GLU A 76 12.94 0.34 16.72
CA GLU A 76 11.97 -0.26 17.66
C GLU A 76 11.45 -1.61 17.14
N ALA A 77 11.06 -1.69 15.86
CA ALA A 77 10.66 -2.95 15.24
C ALA A 77 11.75 -4.02 15.36
N THR A 78 13.00 -3.64 15.12
CA THR A 78 14.17 -4.52 15.25
C THR A 78 14.32 -5.04 16.67
N THR A 79 14.26 -4.15 17.67
CA THR A 79 14.36 -4.49 19.09
C THR A 79 13.29 -5.48 19.54
N HIS A 80 12.08 -5.37 18.96
CA HIS A 80 10.95 -6.25 19.27
C HIS A 80 10.81 -7.45 18.32
N GLY A 81 11.77 -7.67 17.42
CA GLY A 81 11.75 -8.77 16.46
C GLY A 81 10.58 -8.72 15.47
N LYS A 82 10.06 -7.53 15.16
CA LYS A 82 8.96 -7.31 14.23
C LYS A 82 9.49 -7.07 12.82
N LYS A 83 8.84 -7.66 11.81
CA LYS A 83 9.05 -7.29 10.40
C LYS A 83 8.40 -5.93 10.11
N VAL A 84 8.91 -5.21 9.12
CA VAL A 84 8.32 -3.95 8.65
C VAL A 84 7.78 -4.08 7.23
N SER A 85 6.55 -3.60 7.06
CA SER A 85 5.95 -3.24 5.78
C SER A 85 5.90 -1.71 5.69
N LEU A 86 6.48 -1.11 4.65
CA LEU A 86 6.60 0.35 4.54
C LEU A 86 5.82 0.90 3.35
N SER A 87 5.00 1.93 3.59
CA SER A 87 4.43 2.77 2.54
C SER A 87 4.77 4.24 2.75
N VAL A 88 5.11 4.93 1.66
CA VAL A 88 5.25 6.38 1.62
C VAL A 88 4.21 6.94 0.66
N LEU A 89 3.36 7.84 1.12
CA LEU A 89 2.30 8.45 0.33
C LEU A 89 2.79 9.76 -0.31
N PRO A 90 2.89 9.86 -1.65
CA PRO A 90 2.89 11.12 -2.36
C PRO A 90 1.47 11.67 -2.38
N GLY A 91 0.66 11.48 -3.43
CA GLY A 91 -0.77 11.85 -3.45
C GLY A 91 -1.03 13.25 -2.86
N VAL A 92 -1.97 13.35 -1.91
CA VAL A 92 -2.25 14.61 -1.18
C VAL A 92 -1.11 15.08 -0.26
N ALA A 93 -0.15 14.21 0.02
CA ALA A 93 1.07 14.46 0.78
C ALA A 93 2.30 14.74 -0.10
N THR A 94 2.10 15.06 -1.39
CA THR A 94 3.16 15.51 -2.28
C THR A 94 3.71 16.85 -1.77
N PRO A 95 5.03 16.99 -1.56
CA PRO A 95 5.62 18.23 -1.05
C PRO A 95 5.34 19.44 -1.97
N PRO A 96 5.10 20.65 -1.42
CA PRO A 96 4.87 21.85 -2.22
C PRO A 96 5.96 22.15 -3.25
N TRP A 97 7.23 21.87 -2.91
CA TRP A 97 8.38 22.13 -3.77
C TRP A 97 8.34 21.36 -5.10
N VAL A 98 7.59 20.26 -5.17
CA VAL A 98 7.38 19.50 -6.42
C VAL A 98 6.55 20.31 -7.43
N TYR A 99 5.53 21.02 -6.94
CA TYR A 99 4.71 21.91 -7.76
C TYR A 99 5.45 23.21 -8.10
N GLU A 100 6.25 23.74 -7.17
CA GLU A 100 7.14 24.88 -7.42
C GLU A 100 8.18 24.56 -8.51
N ALA A 101 8.61 23.29 -8.59
CA ALA A 101 9.47 22.79 -9.67
C ALA A 101 8.74 22.62 -11.02
N GLY A 102 7.41 22.82 -11.06
CA GLY A 102 6.61 22.85 -12.28
C GLY A 102 5.74 21.62 -12.54
N ALA A 103 5.64 20.67 -11.60
CA ALA A 103 4.78 19.50 -11.80
C ALA A 103 3.31 19.89 -11.95
N ALA A 104 2.63 19.34 -12.96
CA ALA A 104 1.21 19.57 -13.16
C ALA A 104 0.38 18.95 -12.02
N GLN A 105 -0.74 19.59 -11.68
CA GLN A 105 -1.64 19.18 -10.60
C GLN A 105 -3.04 18.79 -11.11
N PHE A 106 -3.65 17.82 -10.45
CA PHE A 106 -5.05 17.48 -10.56
C PHE A 106 -5.78 17.90 -9.29
N SER A 107 -6.79 18.78 -9.41
CA SER A 107 -7.61 19.19 -8.27
C SER A 107 -8.94 18.45 -8.21
N PHE A 108 -9.34 18.07 -7.01
CA PHE A 108 -10.61 17.41 -6.72
C PHE A 108 -11.15 17.89 -5.37
N PHE A 109 -12.37 17.48 -5.05
CA PHE A 109 -12.96 17.75 -3.74
C PHE A 109 -12.72 16.59 -2.79
N TRP A 110 -12.35 16.94 -1.55
CA TRP A 110 -12.23 15.98 -0.48
C TRP A 110 -13.61 15.42 -0.11
N THR A 111 -13.85 14.16 -0.49
CA THR A 111 -15.14 13.49 -0.28
C THR A 111 -15.10 12.53 0.91
N GLN A 112 -13.97 12.38 1.60
CA GLN A 112 -13.90 11.51 2.78
C GLN A 112 -14.56 12.19 3.98
N SER A 113 -15.11 11.37 4.89
CA SER A 113 -15.67 11.82 6.17
C SER A 113 -14.61 12.02 7.27
N TRP A 114 -13.34 11.83 6.94
CA TRP A 114 -12.18 11.93 7.82
C TRP A 114 -11.08 12.74 7.09
N GLY A 115 -10.07 13.20 7.82
CA GLY A 115 -8.96 13.97 7.24
C GLY A 115 -9.33 15.44 7.00
N GLU A 116 -9.22 15.91 5.77
CA GLU A 116 -9.49 17.30 5.41
C GLU A 116 -10.96 17.70 5.60
N ARG A 117 -11.20 19.01 5.61
CA ARG A 117 -12.56 19.56 5.68
C ARG A 117 -13.41 19.00 4.53
N PRO A 118 -14.65 18.53 4.79
CA PRO A 118 -15.56 18.10 3.73
C PRO A 118 -15.66 19.12 2.60
N CYS A 119 -15.51 18.63 1.36
CA CYS A 119 -15.51 19.44 0.14
C CYS A 119 -14.45 20.56 0.12
N ALA A 120 -13.35 20.40 0.87
CA ALA A 120 -12.14 21.16 0.60
C ALA A 120 -11.62 20.80 -0.79
N ARG A 121 -11.13 21.79 -1.53
CA ARG A 121 -10.44 21.54 -2.80
C ARG A 121 -8.99 21.18 -2.49
N ILE A 122 -8.60 19.97 -2.88
CA ILE A 122 -7.25 19.42 -2.67
C ILE A 122 -6.66 19.07 -4.03
N SER A 123 -5.33 18.98 -4.11
CA SER A 123 -4.62 18.60 -5.33
C SER A 123 -3.67 17.44 -5.09
N ILE A 124 -3.49 16.64 -6.15
CA ILE A 124 -2.43 15.64 -6.29
C ILE A 124 -1.64 15.93 -7.57
N PRO A 125 -0.41 15.42 -7.72
CA PRO A 125 0.31 15.56 -8.98
C PRO A 125 -0.38 14.75 -10.09
N ILE A 126 -0.26 15.19 -11.34
CA ILE A 126 -0.66 14.40 -12.49
C ILE A 126 0.28 13.17 -12.56
N PRO A 127 -0.22 11.93 -12.50
CA PRO A 127 0.63 10.75 -12.33
C PRO A 127 1.65 10.49 -13.45
N TRP A 128 1.37 10.97 -14.67
CA TRP A 128 2.26 10.85 -15.84
C TRP A 128 3.03 12.15 -16.13
N ASP A 129 2.99 13.13 -15.24
CA ASP A 129 3.79 14.35 -15.39
C ASP A 129 5.28 14.03 -15.23
N PRO A 130 6.14 14.44 -16.18
CA PRO A 130 7.55 14.05 -16.16
C PRO A 130 8.33 14.69 -15.00
N ILE A 131 7.93 15.87 -14.51
CA ILE A 131 8.58 16.51 -13.37
C ILE A 131 8.22 15.74 -12.10
N TYR A 132 6.93 15.42 -11.92
CA TYR A 132 6.48 14.58 -10.81
C TYR A 132 7.19 13.22 -10.81
N LEU A 133 7.19 12.50 -11.93
CA LEU A 133 7.83 11.20 -12.04
C LEU A 133 9.32 11.29 -11.70
N SER A 134 10.04 12.26 -12.26
CA SER A 134 11.46 12.46 -11.95
C SER A 134 11.71 12.69 -10.46
N LYS A 135 10.88 13.48 -9.79
CA LYS A 135 11.05 13.78 -8.35
C LYS A 135 10.68 12.59 -7.47
N TRP A 136 9.55 11.95 -7.75
CA TRP A 136 9.10 10.78 -6.99
C TRP A 136 10.07 9.61 -7.14
N GLU A 137 10.52 9.31 -8.35
CA GLU A 137 11.52 8.26 -8.56
C GLU A 137 12.86 8.59 -7.91
N GLY A 138 13.26 9.88 -7.88
CA GLY A 138 14.43 10.35 -7.14
C GLY A 138 14.33 10.02 -5.64
N PHE A 139 13.19 10.36 -5.04
CA PHE A 139 12.89 10.00 -3.65
C PHE A 139 12.96 8.48 -3.40
N VAL A 140 12.31 7.67 -4.26
CA VAL A 140 12.28 6.20 -4.12
C VAL A 140 13.70 5.61 -4.18
N ARG A 141 14.57 6.14 -5.05
CA ARG A 141 15.97 5.71 -5.13
C ARG A 141 16.74 6.01 -3.83
N GLU A 142 16.56 7.19 -3.24
CA GLU A 142 17.19 7.52 -1.95
C GLU A 142 16.63 6.70 -0.79
N LEU A 143 15.31 6.44 -0.79
CA LEU A 143 14.68 5.53 0.17
C LEU A 143 15.27 4.12 0.07
N GLY A 144 15.43 3.60 -1.16
CA GLY A 144 16.06 2.30 -1.41
C GLY A 144 17.53 2.26 -1.01
N ARG A 145 18.31 3.30 -1.35
CA ARG A 145 19.71 3.45 -0.94
C ARG A 145 19.87 3.35 0.58
N ARG A 146 18.91 3.89 1.33
CA ARG A 146 18.93 3.89 2.79
C ARG A 146 18.45 2.56 3.39
N TYR A 147 17.33 2.02 2.94
CA TYR A 147 16.62 0.95 3.68
C TYR A 147 16.60 -0.42 3.00
N ASN A 148 17.02 -0.58 1.73
CA ASN A 148 16.96 -1.89 1.08
C ASN A 148 17.79 -2.97 1.80
N ARG A 149 18.92 -2.59 2.41
CA ARG A 149 19.79 -3.54 3.13
C ARG A 149 19.36 -3.82 4.57
N ASP A 150 18.36 -3.11 5.07
CA ASP A 150 17.85 -3.33 6.43
C ASP A 150 17.03 -4.64 6.45
N PRO A 151 17.43 -5.67 7.23
CA PRO A 151 16.71 -6.94 7.27
C PRO A 151 15.34 -6.86 7.95
N THR A 152 15.10 -5.82 8.75
CA THR A 152 13.82 -5.56 9.42
C THR A 152 12.76 -5.12 8.42
N LEU A 153 13.15 -4.34 7.39
CA LEU A 153 12.27 -4.04 6.26
C LEU A 153 12.08 -5.28 5.39
N ALA A 154 10.86 -5.79 5.33
CA ALA A 154 10.52 -7.00 4.58
C ALA A 154 9.69 -6.70 3.32
N ILE A 155 8.80 -5.72 3.40
CA ILE A 155 7.87 -5.33 2.33
C ILE A 155 8.00 -3.83 2.05
N ILE A 156 8.15 -3.45 0.79
CA ILE A 156 7.97 -2.07 0.34
C ILE A 156 6.72 -1.99 -0.52
N LYS A 157 5.81 -1.07 -0.18
CA LYS A 157 4.57 -0.85 -0.93
C LYS A 157 4.80 0.10 -2.09
N ILE A 158 4.39 -0.32 -3.29
CA ILE A 158 4.46 0.50 -4.49
C ILE A 158 3.39 1.59 -4.38
N THR A 159 3.84 2.84 -4.31
CA THR A 159 3.01 4.04 -4.25
C THR A 159 3.50 5.04 -5.30
N GLY A 160 2.71 6.08 -5.60
CA GLY A 160 3.03 7.04 -6.66
C GLY A 160 1.85 7.40 -7.53
N ILE A 161 0.82 6.57 -7.55
CA ILE A 161 -0.45 6.84 -8.21
C ILE A 161 -1.55 6.65 -7.19
N ASN A 162 -1.84 7.72 -6.46
CA ASN A 162 -2.76 7.68 -5.35
C ASN A 162 -3.31 9.07 -5.00
N SER A 163 -4.41 9.10 -4.25
CA SER A 163 -5.01 10.31 -3.69
C SER A 163 -4.82 10.40 -2.17
N GLU A 164 -5.80 9.97 -1.38
CA GLU A 164 -5.84 10.18 0.08
C GLU A 164 -5.21 9.03 0.90
N ALA A 165 -4.96 7.88 0.26
CA ALA A 165 -4.43 6.67 0.87
C ALA A 165 -3.33 6.07 -0.02
N ALA A 166 -2.53 5.14 0.49
CA ALA A 166 -1.38 4.59 -0.25
C ALA A 166 -1.81 3.72 -1.45
N GLU A 167 -3.01 3.16 -1.41
CA GLU A 167 -3.63 2.31 -2.44
C GLU A 167 -3.66 2.95 -3.83
N LEU A 168 -3.73 2.13 -4.89
CA LEU A 168 -3.98 2.60 -6.26
C LEU A 168 -5.41 3.09 -6.40
N ILE A 169 -5.67 4.31 -5.93
CA ILE A 169 -6.95 4.99 -6.06
C ILE A 169 -6.70 6.44 -6.47
N LEU A 170 -7.38 6.86 -7.53
CA LEU A 170 -7.43 8.25 -7.96
C LEU A 170 -8.85 8.79 -7.76
N PRO A 171 -9.03 10.12 -7.70
CA PRO A 171 -10.34 10.72 -7.71
C PRO A 171 -11.09 10.28 -8.96
N ARG A 172 -12.31 9.80 -8.77
CA ARG A 172 -13.09 9.11 -9.81
C ARG A 172 -14.59 9.25 -9.57
N PHE A 173 -14.95 10.20 -8.70
CA PHE A 173 -16.33 10.43 -8.27
C PHE A 173 -16.80 11.80 -8.76
N GLY A 174 -18.12 12.01 -8.76
CA GLY A 174 -18.70 13.22 -9.33
C GLY A 174 -19.17 13.03 -10.78
N GLY A 175 -20.15 13.84 -11.18
CA GLY A 175 -21.02 13.67 -12.35
C GLY A 175 -22.48 13.35 -11.95
N PRO A 176 -23.51 13.85 -12.66
CA PRO A 176 -24.92 13.57 -12.33
C PRO A 176 -25.18 12.06 -12.30
N GLY A 177 -25.76 11.56 -11.20
CA GLY A 177 -26.13 10.14 -11.05
C GLY A 177 -24.99 9.17 -10.76
N ARG A 178 -23.76 9.63 -10.47
CA ARG A 178 -22.63 8.75 -10.11
C ARG A 178 -22.50 8.55 -8.60
N PHE A 179 -22.24 7.29 -8.21
CA PHE A 179 -22.18 6.74 -6.85
C PHE A 179 -21.38 7.62 -5.86
N THR A 180 -22.03 8.17 -4.83
CA THR A 180 -21.32 8.63 -3.62
C THR A 180 -20.95 7.37 -2.84
N GLY A 181 -19.71 6.93 -2.99
CA GLY A 181 -19.21 5.70 -2.38
C GLY A 181 -19.47 5.54 -0.87
N TRP A 182 -19.16 4.36 -0.37
CA TRP A 182 -19.28 4.00 1.04
C TRP A 182 -18.63 5.05 1.96
N GLY A 183 -19.45 5.82 2.69
CA GLY A 183 -18.97 6.85 3.62
C GLY A 183 -18.40 8.13 2.98
N ARG A 184 -18.65 8.35 1.67
CA ARG A 184 -18.27 9.57 0.96
C ARG A 184 -19.34 10.64 1.04
N ILE A 185 -18.90 11.88 1.16
CA ILE A 185 -19.72 13.09 1.16
C ILE A 185 -19.89 13.57 -0.28
N GLY A 186 -21.13 13.85 -0.69
CA GLY A 186 -21.39 14.44 -2.00
C GLY A 186 -20.97 15.90 -2.04
N CYS A 187 -20.03 16.24 -2.92
CA CYS A 187 -19.56 17.61 -3.12
C CYS A 187 -20.10 18.17 -4.45
N PRO A 188 -20.91 19.25 -4.41
CA PRO A 188 -21.48 19.85 -5.62
C PRO A 188 -20.41 20.25 -6.65
N GLY A 189 -20.71 20.06 -7.94
CA GLY A 189 -19.86 20.53 -9.04
C GLY A 189 -18.58 19.72 -9.27
N SER A 190 -18.40 18.57 -8.60
CA SER A 190 -17.33 17.63 -8.92
C SER A 190 -17.74 16.71 -10.07
N ASP A 191 -16.87 16.58 -11.07
CA ASP A 191 -16.90 15.51 -12.08
C ASP A 191 -15.45 15.11 -12.35
N ASP A 192 -14.90 14.26 -11.48
CA ASP A 192 -13.50 13.87 -11.55
C ASP A 192 -13.19 13.18 -12.88
N VAL A 193 -14.12 12.40 -13.42
CA VAL A 193 -13.94 11.69 -14.70
C VAL A 193 -13.79 12.68 -15.84
N ALA A 194 -14.71 13.65 -15.96
CA ALA A 194 -14.59 14.70 -16.97
C ALA A 194 -13.34 15.58 -16.76
N ASN A 195 -12.96 15.84 -15.51
CA ASN A 195 -11.73 16.56 -15.18
C ASN A 195 -10.48 15.80 -15.65
N TRP A 196 -10.43 14.48 -15.43
CA TRP A 196 -9.33 13.63 -15.89
C TRP A 196 -9.23 13.57 -17.40
N GLN A 197 -10.37 13.47 -18.11
CA GLN A 197 -10.38 13.56 -19.57
C GLN A 197 -9.79 14.88 -20.05
N ARG A 198 -10.16 16.03 -19.44
CA ARG A 198 -9.59 17.34 -19.79
C ARG A 198 -8.09 17.45 -19.49
N ALA A 199 -7.61 16.76 -18.46
CA ALA A 199 -6.17 16.64 -18.17
C ALA A 199 -5.44 15.70 -19.15
N GLY A 200 -6.15 15.04 -20.08
CA GLY A 200 -5.58 14.14 -21.06
C GLY A 200 -5.28 12.74 -20.53
N TYR A 201 -6.02 12.28 -19.51
CA TYR A 201 -5.95 10.92 -19.00
C TYR A 201 -6.28 9.89 -20.09
N THR A 202 -5.53 8.80 -20.13
CA THR A 202 -5.90 7.56 -20.83
C THR A 202 -5.43 6.38 -19.98
N ARG A 203 -6.07 5.22 -20.12
CA ARG A 203 -5.58 3.98 -19.49
C ARG A 203 -4.10 3.72 -19.81
N ALA A 204 -3.71 3.84 -21.08
CA ALA A 204 -2.34 3.60 -21.52
C ALA A 204 -1.30 4.53 -20.85
N LYS A 205 -1.66 5.79 -20.55
CA LYS A 205 -0.78 6.71 -19.82
C LYS A 205 -0.61 6.30 -18.37
N ILE A 206 -1.70 5.94 -17.69
CA ILE A 206 -1.63 5.60 -16.27
C ILE A 206 -0.91 4.27 -16.05
N GLU A 207 -1.13 3.29 -16.93
CA GLU A 207 -0.46 2.00 -16.85
C GLU A 207 1.04 2.17 -17.03
N ARG A 208 1.45 2.90 -18.07
CA ARG A 208 2.88 3.19 -18.30
C ARG A 208 3.53 3.92 -17.13
N ALA A 209 2.84 4.91 -16.55
CA ALA A 209 3.35 5.62 -15.37
C ALA A 209 3.51 4.66 -14.18
N TRP A 210 2.53 3.78 -13.95
CA TRP A 210 2.58 2.80 -12.87
C TRP A 210 3.70 1.78 -13.07
N GLU A 211 3.83 1.24 -14.29
CA GLU A 211 4.87 0.27 -14.65
C GLU A 211 6.27 0.85 -14.43
N ASN A 212 6.50 2.10 -14.86
CA ASN A 212 7.76 2.81 -14.63
C ASN A 212 8.06 2.95 -13.13
N ILE A 213 7.08 3.39 -12.35
CA ILE A 213 7.22 3.54 -10.88
C ILE A 213 7.52 2.16 -10.26
N ALA A 214 6.79 1.12 -10.63
CA ALA A 214 6.97 -0.24 -10.11
C ALA A 214 8.37 -0.78 -10.43
N ASP A 215 8.88 -0.56 -11.64
CA ASP A 215 10.26 -0.89 -11.99
C ASP A 215 11.25 -0.11 -11.11
N VAL A 216 11.05 1.19 -10.85
CA VAL A 216 11.94 1.97 -9.96
C VAL A 216 11.94 1.43 -8.52
N PHE A 217 10.78 1.06 -7.97
CA PHE A 217 10.70 0.37 -6.69
C PHE A 217 11.48 -0.97 -6.72
N ALA A 218 11.27 -1.79 -7.76
CA ALA A 218 11.93 -3.08 -7.90
C ALA A 218 13.47 -2.98 -7.97
N HIS A 219 13.99 -1.95 -8.65
CA HIS A 219 15.42 -1.66 -8.77
C HIS A 219 16.00 -1.04 -7.49
N SER A 220 15.23 -0.21 -6.78
CA SER A 220 15.67 0.45 -5.55
C SER A 220 15.63 -0.49 -4.34
N PHE A 221 14.78 -1.52 -4.40
CA PHE A 221 14.59 -2.50 -3.35
C PHE A 221 14.74 -3.96 -3.86
N PRO A 222 15.88 -4.35 -4.43
CA PRO A 222 16.08 -5.67 -5.03
C PRO A 222 15.88 -6.83 -4.04
N ASP A 223 16.11 -6.58 -2.74
CA ASP A 223 16.06 -7.61 -1.69
C ASP A 223 14.69 -7.67 -1.00
N LYS A 224 13.73 -6.83 -1.40
CA LYS A 224 12.41 -6.72 -0.77
C LYS A 224 11.30 -7.29 -1.64
N GLN A 225 10.23 -7.66 -0.95
CA GLN A 225 8.94 -7.93 -1.55
C GLN A 225 8.25 -6.61 -1.92
N LEU A 226 7.57 -6.62 -3.06
CA LEU A 226 6.96 -5.46 -3.69
C LEU A 226 5.45 -5.58 -3.58
N ASP A 227 4.83 -4.78 -2.72
CA ASP A 227 3.40 -4.84 -2.46
C ASP A 227 2.60 -3.86 -3.31
N PHE A 228 1.71 -4.41 -4.13
CA PHE A 228 0.70 -3.67 -4.86
C PHE A 228 -0.64 -3.72 -4.11
N MET A 229 -1.02 -2.58 -3.55
CA MET A 229 -2.31 -2.38 -2.90
C MET A 229 -3.41 -2.14 -3.94
N VAL A 230 -4.16 -3.20 -4.22
CA VAL A 230 -5.16 -3.30 -5.29
C VAL A 230 -6.51 -2.76 -4.83
N VAL A 231 -7.03 -1.80 -5.60
CA VAL A 231 -8.43 -1.38 -5.57
C VAL A 231 -9.03 -1.74 -6.93
N PRO A 232 -9.92 -2.75 -7.03
CA PRO A 232 -10.40 -3.28 -8.32
C PRO A 232 -10.92 -2.23 -9.29
N ARG A 233 -11.45 -1.12 -8.78
CA ARG A 233 -12.00 -0.01 -9.55
C ARG A 233 -11.42 1.32 -9.08
N GLY A 234 -10.14 1.32 -8.73
CA GLY A 234 -9.44 2.47 -8.14
C GLY A 234 -9.16 3.60 -9.12
N LEU A 235 -9.16 3.32 -10.42
CA LEU A 235 -8.82 4.29 -11.46
C LEU A 235 -10.07 4.92 -12.12
N PRO A 236 -9.98 6.14 -12.68
CA PRO A 236 -11.07 6.80 -13.38
C PRO A 236 -11.62 5.92 -14.51
N SER A 237 -12.94 5.94 -14.74
CA SER A 237 -13.60 5.12 -15.76
C SER A 237 -13.36 5.67 -17.18
N ILE A 238 -12.10 5.64 -17.64
CA ILE A 238 -11.65 6.17 -18.93
C ILE A 238 -10.75 5.12 -19.59
N ASP A 239 -11.08 4.74 -20.82
CA ASP A 239 -10.37 3.69 -21.56
C ASP A 239 -9.03 4.15 -22.17
N SER A 240 -8.38 3.27 -22.93
CA SER A 240 -7.08 3.54 -23.58
C SER A 240 -7.14 4.60 -24.68
N LEU A 241 -8.32 4.91 -25.21
CA LEU A 241 -8.55 5.95 -26.21
C LEU A 241 -8.95 7.30 -25.58
N GLY A 242 -9.11 7.35 -24.25
CA GLY A 242 -9.54 8.54 -23.53
C GLY A 242 -11.06 8.71 -23.46
N ASN A 243 -11.83 7.70 -23.86
CA ASN A 243 -13.30 7.74 -23.80
C ASN A 243 -13.79 7.32 -22.41
N VAL A 244 -14.88 7.94 -21.93
CA VAL A 244 -15.55 7.49 -20.72
C VAL A 244 -16.14 6.11 -20.94
N ILE A 245 -15.85 5.18 -20.04
CA ILE A 245 -16.47 3.85 -20.02
C ILE A 245 -17.92 4.01 -19.51
N PRO A 246 -18.95 3.72 -20.33
CA PRO A 246 -20.34 3.92 -19.94
C PRO A 246 -20.72 3.07 -18.73
N HIS A 247 -21.49 3.64 -17.80
CA HIS A 247 -22.01 2.97 -16.60
C HIS A 247 -20.96 2.35 -15.66
N ALA A 248 -19.67 2.62 -15.87
CA ALA A 248 -18.60 2.13 -15.01
C ALA A 248 -18.33 3.06 -13.83
N ASN A 249 -18.05 2.46 -12.67
CA ASN A 249 -17.66 3.15 -11.43
C ASN A 249 -16.16 3.00 -11.15
N GLY A 250 -15.36 2.98 -12.22
CA GLY A 250 -13.91 2.88 -12.25
C GLY A 250 -13.44 1.95 -13.37
N ASP A 251 -12.16 2.00 -13.71
CA ASP A 251 -11.58 1.15 -14.76
C ASP A 251 -11.00 -0.15 -14.19
N ALA A 252 -11.80 -1.22 -14.21
CA ALA A 252 -11.37 -2.52 -13.71
C ALA A 252 -10.35 -3.22 -14.60
N ILE A 253 -10.37 -2.95 -15.91
CA ILE A 253 -9.46 -3.58 -16.85
C ILE A 253 -8.04 -3.07 -16.59
N ALA A 254 -7.88 -1.76 -16.39
CA ALA A 254 -6.58 -1.18 -16.06
C ALA A 254 -5.94 -1.84 -14.83
N VAL A 255 -6.73 -2.09 -13.77
CA VAL A 255 -6.23 -2.73 -12.55
C VAL A 255 -5.85 -4.19 -12.79
N GLN A 256 -6.63 -4.93 -13.58
CA GLN A 256 -6.33 -6.31 -13.97
C GLN A 256 -5.06 -6.41 -14.85
N ASP A 257 -4.86 -5.44 -15.74
CA ASP A 257 -3.66 -5.34 -16.59
C ASP A 257 -2.42 -5.14 -15.72
N LEU A 258 -2.47 -4.22 -14.74
CA LEU A 258 -1.37 -3.98 -13.79
C LEU A 258 -1.06 -5.18 -12.89
N MET A 259 -2.08 -5.87 -12.38
CA MET A 259 -1.90 -7.11 -11.62
C MET A 259 -1.20 -8.17 -12.46
N SER A 260 -1.67 -8.38 -13.69
CA SER A 260 -1.13 -9.38 -14.62
C SER A 260 0.31 -9.06 -15.02
N TRP A 261 0.59 -7.78 -15.30
CA TRP A 261 1.92 -7.29 -15.62
C TRP A 261 2.89 -7.49 -14.44
N GLY A 262 2.50 -7.10 -13.23
CA GLY A 262 3.34 -7.22 -12.04
C GLY A 262 3.70 -8.66 -11.68
N ILE A 263 2.72 -9.58 -11.73
CA ILE A 263 2.98 -11.02 -11.55
C ILE A 263 3.98 -11.53 -12.60
N LYS A 264 3.79 -11.15 -13.88
CA LYS A 264 4.69 -11.58 -14.95
C LYS A 264 6.09 -10.98 -14.80
N ARG A 265 6.19 -9.73 -14.39
CA ARG A 265 7.44 -8.96 -14.32
C ARG A 265 8.30 -9.31 -13.11
N PHE A 266 7.70 -9.48 -11.94
CA PHE A 266 8.41 -9.65 -10.66
C PHE A 266 8.24 -11.03 -10.03
N GLY A 267 7.32 -11.86 -10.54
CA GLY A 267 7.09 -13.22 -10.05
C GLY A 267 6.81 -13.26 -8.55
N LYS A 268 7.49 -14.16 -7.83
CA LYS A 268 7.31 -14.36 -6.38
C LYS A 268 7.72 -13.16 -5.50
N ARG A 269 8.35 -12.12 -6.06
CA ARG A 269 8.62 -10.85 -5.34
C ARG A 269 7.39 -9.94 -5.28
N PHE A 270 6.37 -10.20 -6.09
CA PHE A 270 5.17 -9.38 -6.12
C PHE A 270 4.16 -9.84 -5.07
N ILE A 271 3.60 -8.90 -4.33
CA ILE A 271 2.48 -9.11 -3.43
C ILE A 271 1.28 -8.41 -4.04
N LEU A 272 0.14 -9.09 -4.05
CA LEU A 272 -1.16 -8.47 -4.26
C LEU A 272 -1.84 -8.31 -2.92
N GLN A 273 -2.12 -7.07 -2.52
CA GLN A 273 -2.81 -6.77 -1.28
C GLN A 273 -4.15 -6.10 -1.53
N ASN A 274 -5.23 -6.58 -0.89
CA ASN A 274 -6.49 -5.84 -0.84
C ASN A 274 -6.69 -5.18 0.53
N ASN A 275 -7.01 -3.87 0.55
CA ASN A 275 -7.20 -3.13 1.81
C ASN A 275 -8.66 -2.95 2.22
N GLY A 276 -9.55 -3.79 1.68
CA GLY A 276 -10.98 -3.78 1.94
C GLY A 276 -11.49 -5.00 2.68
N LEU A 277 -10.63 -5.81 3.29
CA LEU A 277 -11.06 -7.04 3.96
C LEU A 277 -11.99 -6.70 5.13
N SER A 278 -13.15 -7.35 5.15
CA SER A 278 -14.20 -7.12 6.15
C SER A 278 -15.01 -8.38 6.37
N ALA A 279 -15.95 -8.37 7.32
CA ALA A 279 -16.80 -9.53 7.58
C ALA A 279 -17.70 -9.90 6.37
N PHE A 280 -17.99 -8.92 5.51
CA PHE A 280 -18.96 -9.05 4.42
C PHE A 280 -18.36 -8.98 3.01
N SER A 281 -17.11 -8.54 2.87
CA SER A 281 -16.48 -8.34 1.56
C SER A 281 -15.00 -8.66 1.60
N ASP A 282 -14.53 -9.26 0.52
CA ASP A 282 -13.13 -9.43 0.15
C ASP A 282 -13.00 -9.44 -1.39
N MET A 283 -11.78 -9.41 -1.90
CA MET A 283 -11.46 -9.57 -3.31
C MET A 283 -11.14 -11.03 -3.64
N ASP A 284 -12.18 -11.85 -3.84
CA ASP A 284 -12.07 -13.30 -4.13
C ASP A 284 -11.12 -13.62 -5.29
N GLU A 285 -10.97 -12.69 -6.24
CA GLU A 285 -10.05 -12.78 -7.39
C GLU A 285 -8.57 -12.93 -6.96
N LEU A 286 -8.17 -12.35 -5.81
CA LEU A 286 -6.81 -12.49 -5.29
C LEU A 286 -6.55 -13.92 -4.81
N ALA A 287 -7.54 -14.57 -4.21
CA ALA A 287 -7.40 -15.94 -3.73
C ALA A 287 -7.04 -16.92 -4.87
N ALA A 288 -7.61 -16.72 -6.07
CA ALA A 288 -7.28 -17.51 -7.25
C ALA A 288 -5.84 -17.30 -7.76
N LEU A 289 -5.22 -16.15 -7.42
CA LEU A 289 -3.86 -15.80 -7.82
C LEU A 289 -2.80 -16.21 -6.77
N SER A 290 -3.21 -16.76 -5.63
CA SER A 290 -2.31 -17.13 -4.53
C SER A 290 -1.30 -18.23 -4.88
N THR A 291 -1.53 -18.98 -5.97
CA THR A 291 -0.58 -19.98 -6.51
C THR A 291 0.51 -19.35 -7.35
N ARG A 292 0.30 -18.11 -7.83
CA ARG A 292 1.23 -17.39 -8.71
C ARG A 292 2.06 -16.35 -7.96
N THR A 293 1.53 -15.84 -6.85
CA THR A 293 2.10 -14.71 -6.12
C THR A 293 1.66 -14.70 -4.66
N THR A 294 2.32 -13.93 -3.82
CA THR A 294 1.91 -13.74 -2.42
C THR A 294 0.67 -12.85 -2.35
N VAL A 295 -0.29 -13.22 -1.50
CA VAL A 295 -1.53 -12.46 -1.29
C VAL A 295 -1.58 -11.99 0.15
N GLY A 296 -1.89 -10.71 0.35
CA GLY A 296 -2.08 -10.10 1.65
C GLY A 296 -3.40 -9.36 1.72
N HIS A 297 -3.86 -9.05 2.93
CA HIS A 297 -5.03 -8.20 3.11
C HIS A 297 -4.83 -7.21 4.23
N GLN A 298 -5.44 -6.05 4.13
CA GLN A 298 -5.62 -5.11 5.22
C GLN A 298 -7.11 -4.99 5.55
N MET A 299 -7.42 -4.90 6.84
CA MET A 299 -8.79 -4.64 7.29
C MET A 299 -9.29 -3.30 6.72
N LEU A 300 -10.57 -3.28 6.31
CA LEU A 300 -11.25 -2.09 5.82
C LEU A 300 -11.29 -0.99 6.90
N TRP A 301 -11.57 -1.38 8.15
CA TRP A 301 -11.67 -0.47 9.29
C TRP A 301 -11.39 -1.20 10.62
N SER A 302 -11.20 -0.45 11.70
CA SER A 302 -11.11 -1.04 13.04
C SER A 302 -12.48 -1.45 13.58
N VAL A 303 -12.62 -2.60 14.23
CA VAL A 303 -13.87 -2.99 14.92
C VAL A 303 -14.02 -2.33 16.29
N THR A 304 -12.91 -1.95 16.93
CA THR A 304 -12.88 -1.40 18.28
C THR A 304 -13.43 0.01 18.31
N ALA A 305 -14.49 0.21 19.09
CA ALA A 305 -15.22 1.47 19.21
C ALA A 305 -15.54 2.09 17.83
N ASP A 306 -16.06 1.27 16.92
CA ASP A 306 -16.66 1.73 15.66
C ASP A 306 -18.19 1.81 15.79
N PRO A 307 -18.76 3.00 16.04
CA PRO A 307 -20.20 3.15 16.20
C PRO A 307 -20.98 2.95 14.89
N HIS A 308 -20.29 2.89 13.75
CA HIS A 308 -20.91 2.78 12.43
C HIS A 308 -20.85 1.37 11.84
N CYS A 309 -20.38 0.37 12.58
CA CYS A 309 -20.34 -1.03 12.14
C CYS A 309 -19.75 -1.23 10.72
N ARG A 310 -18.69 -0.49 10.37
CA ARG A 310 -18.15 -0.43 8.99
C ARG A 310 -17.64 -1.78 8.52
N MET A 311 -16.98 -2.53 9.40
CA MET A 311 -16.53 -3.90 9.12
C MET A 311 -17.68 -4.91 8.98
N ASN A 312 -18.90 -4.53 9.36
CA ASN A 312 -20.13 -5.32 9.26
C ASN A 312 -21.17 -4.65 8.34
N ASN A 313 -20.72 -3.99 7.27
CA ASN A 313 -21.58 -3.35 6.27
C ASN A 313 -22.59 -2.33 6.85
N ARG A 314 -22.24 -1.65 7.95
CA ARG A 314 -23.11 -0.69 8.67
C ARG A 314 -24.36 -1.33 9.26
N VAL A 315 -24.36 -2.65 9.45
CA VAL A 315 -25.46 -3.39 10.07
C VAL A 315 -25.16 -3.63 11.54
N ALA A 316 -26.09 -3.24 12.41
CA ALA A 316 -26.05 -3.50 13.84
C ALA A 316 -26.92 -4.73 14.21
N PRO A 317 -26.62 -5.46 15.30
CA PRO A 317 -25.45 -5.30 16.16
C PRO A 317 -24.16 -5.75 15.46
N CYS A 318 -23.02 -5.14 15.82
CA CYS A 318 -21.70 -5.48 15.29
C CYS A 318 -20.74 -5.79 16.45
N ASN A 319 -20.88 -6.98 17.04
CA ASN A 319 -19.97 -7.44 18.10
C ASN A 319 -18.51 -7.43 17.55
N PRO A 320 -17.58 -6.69 18.18
CA PRO A 320 -16.22 -6.55 17.64
C PRO A 320 -15.50 -7.89 17.43
N GLY A 321 -15.61 -8.82 18.38
CA GLY A 321 -14.97 -10.14 18.32
C GLY A 321 -15.49 -10.96 17.15
N GLU A 322 -16.82 -11.08 17.01
CA GLU A 322 -17.44 -11.84 15.93
C GLU A 322 -17.15 -11.24 14.54
N VAL A 323 -17.20 -9.90 14.44
CA VAL A 323 -16.98 -9.20 13.16
C VAL A 323 -15.53 -9.33 12.72
N LEU A 324 -14.57 -9.16 13.64
CA LEU A 324 -13.16 -9.33 13.32
C LEU A 324 -12.83 -10.79 12.98
N GLU A 325 -13.38 -11.75 13.73
CA GLU A 325 -13.21 -13.17 13.45
C GLU A 325 -13.71 -13.56 12.05
N LYS A 326 -14.90 -13.08 11.65
CA LYS A 326 -15.43 -13.30 10.29
C LYS A 326 -14.50 -12.74 9.22
N ALA A 327 -13.97 -11.53 9.41
CA ALA A 327 -13.02 -10.92 8.48
C ALA A 327 -11.70 -11.72 8.39
N ILE A 328 -11.13 -12.10 9.54
CA ILE A 328 -9.93 -12.95 9.63
C ILE A 328 -10.13 -14.27 8.89
N ASN A 329 -11.22 -14.97 9.18
CA ASN A 329 -11.53 -16.26 8.55
C ASN A 329 -11.71 -16.12 7.03
N ARG A 330 -12.33 -15.03 6.57
CA ARG A 330 -12.44 -14.74 5.14
C ARG A 330 -11.06 -14.60 4.49
N GLY A 331 -10.16 -13.81 5.06
CA GLY A 331 -8.80 -13.66 4.55
C GLY A 331 -8.00 -14.97 4.56
N ILE A 332 -8.07 -15.75 5.64
CA ILE A 332 -7.40 -17.06 5.74
C ILE A 332 -7.91 -18.02 4.66
N ASN A 333 -9.23 -18.11 4.49
CA ASN A 333 -9.86 -18.94 3.46
C ASN A 333 -9.56 -18.43 2.04
N GLY A 334 -9.32 -17.13 1.89
CA GLY A 334 -8.83 -16.47 0.68
C GLY A 334 -7.34 -16.66 0.42
N ASN A 335 -6.68 -17.57 1.14
CA ASN A 335 -5.24 -17.84 1.01
C ASN A 335 -4.36 -16.62 1.32
N ALA A 336 -4.78 -15.76 2.24
CA ALA A 336 -3.91 -14.71 2.76
C ALA A 336 -2.64 -15.30 3.38
N SER A 337 -1.50 -14.70 3.07
CA SER A 337 -0.22 -14.99 3.73
C SER A 337 -0.07 -14.13 4.98
N PHE A 338 -0.53 -12.88 4.92
CA PHE A 338 -0.54 -11.96 6.06
C PHE A 338 -1.82 -11.12 6.11
N LEU A 339 -2.14 -10.63 7.30
CA LEU A 339 -3.23 -9.69 7.54
C LEU A 339 -2.71 -8.43 8.25
N GLU A 340 -3.01 -7.26 7.70
CA GLU A 340 -2.80 -5.97 8.36
C GLU A 340 -4.06 -5.58 9.16
N ILE A 341 -3.92 -5.52 10.49
CA ILE A 341 -5.00 -5.23 11.44
C ILE A 341 -4.71 -3.92 12.16
N TYR A 342 -5.71 -3.05 12.32
CA TYR A 342 -5.54 -1.75 12.99
C TYR A 342 -4.93 -1.91 14.38
N THR A 343 -3.95 -1.06 14.71
CA THR A 343 -3.31 -1.03 16.04
C THR A 343 -4.32 -0.94 17.17
N LYS A 344 -5.44 -0.24 16.97
CA LYS A 344 -6.53 -0.14 17.94
C LYS A 344 -7.21 -1.48 18.25
N ASP A 345 -7.34 -2.36 17.26
CA ASP A 345 -7.92 -3.69 17.46
C ASP A 345 -6.90 -4.64 18.08
N ILE A 346 -5.63 -4.54 17.69
CA ILE A 346 -4.53 -5.33 18.29
C ILE A 346 -4.34 -4.98 19.77
N ALA A 347 -4.49 -3.71 20.13
CA ALA A 347 -4.36 -3.24 21.50
C ALA A 347 -5.59 -3.52 22.37
N ASN A 348 -6.68 -4.04 21.80
CA ASN A 348 -7.89 -4.35 22.53
C ASN A 348 -7.79 -5.75 23.17
N PRO A 349 -7.77 -5.85 24.52
CA PRO A 349 -7.64 -7.14 25.19
C PRO A 349 -8.79 -8.11 24.90
N ASP A 350 -9.99 -7.59 24.59
CA ASP A 350 -11.16 -8.42 24.26
C ASP A 350 -11.01 -9.15 22.90
N LEU A 351 -10.02 -8.75 22.09
CA LEU A 351 -9.76 -9.32 20.76
C LEU A 351 -8.52 -10.24 20.72
N GLU A 352 -7.87 -10.49 21.87
CA GLU A 352 -6.63 -11.27 21.93
C GLU A 352 -6.78 -12.66 21.28
N ASN A 353 -7.92 -13.33 21.51
CA ASN A 353 -8.19 -14.65 20.95
C ASN A 353 -8.29 -14.62 19.41
N GLN A 354 -8.89 -13.58 18.83
CA GLN A 354 -8.99 -13.39 17.38
C GLN A 354 -7.61 -13.14 16.78
N ILE A 355 -6.80 -12.27 17.40
CA ILE A 355 -5.44 -11.97 16.94
C ILE A 355 -4.55 -13.20 17.03
N LYS A 356 -4.60 -13.95 18.14
CA LYS A 356 -3.87 -15.21 18.31
C LYS A 356 -4.27 -16.25 17.26
N SER A 357 -5.57 -16.39 17.00
CA SER A 357 -6.08 -17.32 15.98
C SER A 357 -5.56 -16.97 14.58
N ALA A 358 -5.56 -15.68 14.23
CA ALA A 358 -4.99 -15.20 12.97
C ALA A 358 -3.49 -15.51 12.86
N HIS A 359 -2.70 -15.19 13.89
CA HIS A 359 -1.27 -15.46 13.94
C HIS A 359 -0.97 -16.94 13.68
N LEU A 360 -1.62 -17.85 14.42
CA LEU A 360 -1.42 -19.29 14.29
C LEU A 360 -1.80 -19.81 12.89
N ALA A 361 -2.94 -19.36 12.35
CA ALA A 361 -3.41 -19.81 11.04
C ALA A 361 -2.52 -19.32 9.88
N LEU A 362 -2.08 -18.06 9.93
CA LEU A 362 -1.22 -17.47 8.91
C LEU A 362 0.21 -18.04 8.95
N ALA A 363 0.70 -18.40 10.13
CA ALA A 363 1.96 -19.13 10.27
C ALA A 363 1.91 -20.49 9.56
N LEU A 364 0.80 -21.23 9.69
CA LEU A 364 0.58 -22.51 9.00
C LEU A 364 0.41 -22.35 7.48
N ASN A 365 -0.24 -21.29 7.01
CA ASN A 365 -0.36 -21.02 5.58
C ASN A 365 1.01 -20.71 4.95
N GLY A 366 1.89 -20.03 5.68
CA GLY A 366 3.25 -19.73 5.22
C GLY A 366 4.17 -20.94 5.14
N SER A 367 3.96 -21.99 5.94
CA SER A 367 4.80 -23.20 5.92
C SER A 367 4.43 -24.21 4.82
N ARG A 368 3.28 -24.03 4.16
CA ARG A 368 2.78 -24.90 3.07
C ARG A 368 3.17 -24.44 1.66
N ARG A 369 3.90 -23.32 1.52
CA ARG A 369 4.20 -22.68 0.22
C ARG A 369 5.65 -22.76 -0.20
#